data_AF-A0A545U648-F1
#
_entry.id   AF-A0A545U648-F1
#
_cell.length_a   1.000
_cell.length_b   1.000
_cell.length_c   1.000
_cell.angle_alpha   90.00
_cell.angle_beta   90.00
_cell.angle_gamma   90.00
#
_symmetry.space_group_name_H-M   'P 1'
#
loop_
_entity.id
_entity.type
_entity.pdbx_description
1 polymer ?
#
loop_
_entity_poly.entity_id
_entity_poly.type
_entity_poly.pdbx_seq_one_letter_code
_entity_poly.pdbx_strand_id
1 'polypeptide(L)'
;MSAKPQQSALIGQGNQLKLASGACSNSGKKSLNEDAFSFKQPTRSTNSTKGTVAVIADGVSYASEAAKASRYCVNEFTAEYFQCPHTWSTQHAISQVLAKINNRLSDKNNQTEKTTSRGESFISTTTQRSSTGSQWLSTLSGVIFKSATAHIFHVGDTNICRIRDNKLTHLTQKHNRKLGNHTSVLTRVIGADKHLKVDYQQITIRPGDQFVLTTDGVHEYIDEHTLVELCGSNDSVEKISQRIVRQAQQNASQDDQTCLLVRIDEMPTLKPEEIRQEFADKVIPPPLQDGQILDGFKVIRSLHASSRSHLYLVKEILTERFYMLKAPSLNFENDEVYLQGFIREAWVGAQVKHPAIMRIYPPKTDSKFLYHVCEYIKGHTLRQWMHDHPHPSCGQVRQILEQIANALRIFKRLQIIHRDLKPENLMIDLNGQVKLIDYGTASVAALAENMNNINEDYPLGTVNYIAPETLINLSSSYQSDLFSLGVIAYEMLTGRFPYPTKTSVRYHVNNKSRSIQKWHYRSALDFRNDLPFWLDLALRKAVESDPEIRYQAYSEFITDISTPNEQAEIEYAHRPLIEREPVKFWQTVSILLALLLIISLIF
;
A
#
# COMPACT_ATOMS: atom_id res chain seq x y z
N MET A 1 -28.37 21.13 -30.27
CA MET A 1 -29.30 20.73 -29.20
C MET A 1 -28.57 19.77 -28.28
N SER A 2 -28.34 20.22 -27.05
CA SER A 2 -27.46 19.61 -26.05
C SER A 2 -28.19 18.48 -25.32
N ALA A 3 -27.66 17.26 -25.38
CA ALA A 3 -28.09 16.14 -24.56
C ALA A 3 -27.39 16.22 -23.19
N LYS A 4 -28.17 16.52 -22.14
CA LYS A 4 -27.74 16.46 -20.74
C LYS A 4 -27.36 15.01 -20.38
N PRO A 5 -26.24 14.75 -19.71
CA PRO A 5 -26.04 13.48 -19.02
C PRO A 5 -26.94 13.44 -17.77
N GLN A 6 -27.75 12.39 -17.68
CA GLN A 6 -28.66 12.11 -16.58
C GLN A 6 -27.89 12.00 -15.25
N GLN A 7 -28.37 12.78 -14.28
CA GLN A 7 -28.01 12.71 -12.86
C GLN A 7 -28.42 11.36 -12.28
N SER A 8 -27.46 10.65 -11.66
CA SER A 8 -27.75 9.57 -10.71
C SER A 8 -27.76 10.15 -9.28
N ALA A 9 -28.96 10.48 -8.82
CA ALA A 9 -29.32 10.70 -7.41
C ALA A 9 -29.92 9.37 -6.88
N LEU A 10 -29.85 8.93 -5.62
CA LEU A 10 -29.62 9.54 -4.31
C LEU A 10 -28.70 8.63 -3.50
N ILE A 11 -27.63 9.19 -2.90
CA ILE A 11 -26.74 8.50 -1.95
C ILE A 11 -27.17 8.92 -0.54
N GLY A 12 -27.36 7.95 0.35
CA GLY A 12 -27.72 8.17 1.76
C GLY A 12 -26.81 9.17 2.48
N GLN A 13 -27.39 9.98 3.36
CA GLN A 13 -26.74 11.09 4.06
C GLN A 13 -25.81 10.58 5.19
N GLY A 14 -24.60 10.13 4.85
CA GLY A 14 -23.48 10.02 5.78
C GLY A 14 -22.66 11.32 5.81
N ASN A 15 -22.34 11.85 7.00
CA ASN A 15 -21.68 13.15 7.14
C ASN A 15 -20.16 13.00 6.87
N GLN A 16 -19.70 13.42 5.68
CA GLN A 16 -18.28 13.45 5.29
C GLN A 16 -17.49 14.53 6.05
N LEU A 17 -16.16 14.41 6.07
CA LEU A 17 -15.26 15.48 6.54
C LEU A 17 -15.57 16.78 5.78
N LYS A 18 -16.03 17.81 6.49
CA LYS A 18 -16.26 19.15 5.93
C LYS A 18 -15.09 20.05 6.24
N LEU A 19 -14.58 20.68 5.19
CA LEU A 19 -13.42 21.56 5.22
C LEU A 19 -13.82 22.90 4.61
N ALA A 20 -13.40 23.99 5.23
CA ALA A 20 -13.38 25.30 4.60
C ALA A 20 -11.96 25.61 4.15
N SER A 21 -11.80 26.12 2.93
CA SER A 21 -10.49 26.55 2.41
C SER A 21 -10.53 28.01 1.97
N GLY A 22 -9.44 28.72 2.19
CA GLY A 22 -9.20 30.06 1.66
C GLY A 22 -7.77 30.17 1.13
N ALA A 23 -7.56 30.89 0.04
CA ALA A 23 -6.21 31.05 -0.50
C ALA A 23 -5.99 32.43 -1.12
N CYS A 24 -4.82 32.99 -0.89
CA CYS A 24 -4.39 34.24 -1.52
C CYS A 24 -2.94 34.11 -1.97
N SER A 25 -2.64 34.56 -3.18
CA SER A 25 -1.28 34.57 -3.75
C SER A 25 -1.05 35.87 -4.50
N ASN A 26 0.07 36.54 -4.23
CA ASN A 26 0.44 37.83 -4.80
C ASN A 26 1.93 37.80 -5.17
N SER A 27 2.31 38.34 -6.34
CA SER A 27 3.71 38.35 -6.79
C SER A 27 4.59 39.42 -6.13
N GLY A 28 4.04 40.18 -5.17
CA GLY A 28 4.77 41.26 -4.50
C GLY A 28 5.24 42.32 -5.50
N LYS A 29 6.56 42.53 -5.58
CA LYS A 29 7.18 43.43 -6.58
C LYS A 29 7.70 42.72 -7.82
N LYS A 30 7.63 41.38 -7.89
CA LYS A 30 8.03 40.62 -9.07
C LYS A 30 7.01 40.75 -10.20
N SER A 31 7.50 40.63 -11.44
CA SER A 31 6.66 40.69 -12.64
C SER A 31 5.87 39.40 -12.89
N LEU A 32 6.31 38.28 -12.32
CA LEU A 32 5.68 36.97 -12.45
C LEU A 32 5.61 36.30 -11.08
N ASN A 33 4.44 35.75 -10.75
CA ASN A 33 4.27 34.96 -9.55
C ASN A 33 4.91 33.57 -9.73
N GLU A 34 5.92 33.28 -8.91
CA GLU A 34 6.66 32.02 -8.91
C GLU A 34 6.05 30.97 -7.96
N ASP A 35 5.09 31.36 -7.12
CA ASP A 35 4.34 30.46 -6.27
C ASP A 35 3.18 29.77 -7.02
N ALA A 36 2.81 28.59 -6.54
CA ALA A 36 1.61 27.89 -6.96
C ALA A 36 0.95 27.18 -5.78
N PHE A 37 -0.37 27.05 -5.82
CA PHE A 37 -1.13 26.29 -4.82
C PHE A 37 -2.32 25.59 -5.45
N SER A 38 -2.84 24.57 -4.76
CA SER A 38 -4.07 23.86 -5.15
C SER A 38 -4.77 23.34 -3.91
N PHE A 39 -6.10 23.49 -3.91
CA PHE A 39 -6.99 22.83 -2.97
C PHE A 39 -8.01 22.03 -3.77
N LYS A 40 -8.07 20.72 -3.55
CA LYS A 40 -8.97 19.82 -4.29
C LYS A 40 -9.63 18.83 -3.36
N GLN A 41 -10.95 18.96 -3.24
CA GLN A 41 -11.80 18.02 -2.52
C GLN A 41 -12.38 16.98 -3.51
N PRO A 42 -12.32 15.68 -3.21
CA PRO A 42 -12.89 14.65 -4.07
C PRO A 42 -14.41 14.77 -4.16
N THR A 43 -14.96 14.52 -5.33
CA THR A 43 -16.41 14.39 -5.54
C THR A 43 -16.92 13.07 -4.95
N ARG A 44 -18.17 13.09 -4.45
CA ARG A 44 -18.78 12.00 -3.64
C ARG A 44 -18.76 10.60 -4.26
N SER A 45 -18.69 10.45 -5.58
CA SER A 45 -18.91 9.17 -6.25
C SER A 45 -17.65 8.41 -6.68
N THR A 46 -16.45 9.00 -6.60
CA THR A 46 -15.25 8.40 -7.24
C THR A 46 -14.00 8.29 -6.37
N ASN A 47 -13.85 9.05 -5.27
CA ASN A 47 -12.55 9.20 -4.60
C ASN A 47 -12.61 9.27 -3.06
N SER A 48 -13.59 8.65 -2.41
CA SER A 48 -13.70 8.66 -0.93
C SER A 48 -12.42 8.16 -0.23
N THR A 49 -11.68 7.24 -0.85
CA THR A 49 -10.44 6.68 -0.27
C THR A 49 -9.21 7.60 -0.33
N LYS A 50 -9.26 8.70 -1.10
CA LYS A 50 -8.11 9.60 -1.34
C LYS A 50 -8.10 10.86 -0.46
N GLY A 51 -9.22 11.23 0.15
CA GLY A 51 -9.29 12.44 0.97
C GLY A 51 -9.07 13.73 0.19
N THR A 52 -9.02 14.86 0.91
CA THR A 52 -8.88 16.21 0.35
C THR A 52 -7.42 16.64 0.31
N VAL A 53 -6.98 17.22 -0.80
CA VAL A 53 -5.59 17.63 -1.02
C VAL A 53 -5.46 19.16 -0.92
N ALA A 54 -4.52 19.63 -0.10
CA ALA A 54 -4.07 21.02 -0.04
C ALA A 54 -2.55 21.05 -0.25
N VAL A 55 -2.09 21.70 -1.31
CA VAL A 55 -0.66 21.75 -1.69
C VAL A 55 -0.23 23.15 -2.08
N ILE A 56 1.02 23.46 -1.81
CA ILE A 56 1.69 24.72 -2.13
C ILE A 56 3.12 24.42 -2.61
N ALA A 57 3.57 25.16 -3.61
CA ALA A 57 4.91 25.09 -4.15
C ALA A 57 5.46 26.49 -4.32
N ASP A 58 6.75 26.61 -4.07
CA ASP A 58 7.56 27.80 -4.29
C ASP A 58 8.56 27.52 -5.41
N GLY A 59 8.73 28.47 -6.31
CA GLY A 59 9.73 28.41 -7.37
C GLY A 59 11.08 28.87 -6.82
N VAL A 60 12.13 28.08 -7.00
CA VAL A 60 13.45 28.47 -6.44
C VAL A 60 14.00 29.67 -7.19
N SER A 61 14.24 30.80 -6.50
CA SER A 61 14.47 32.12 -7.13
C SER A 61 15.69 32.21 -8.05
N TYR A 62 16.69 31.33 -7.89
CA TYR A 62 17.85 31.27 -8.79
C TYR A 62 17.62 30.39 -10.03
N ALA A 63 16.49 29.70 -10.14
CA ALA A 63 16.16 28.84 -11.26
C ALA A 63 15.46 29.61 -12.37
N SER A 64 15.94 29.48 -13.60
CA SER A 64 15.43 30.22 -14.77
C SER A 64 13.97 29.90 -15.15
N GLU A 65 13.43 28.76 -14.69
CA GLU A 65 12.05 28.34 -14.96
C GLU A 65 11.24 28.09 -13.67
N ALA A 66 11.56 28.83 -12.60
CA ALA A 66 10.95 28.69 -11.27
C ALA A 66 9.40 28.65 -11.29
N ALA A 67 8.77 29.66 -11.90
CA ALA A 67 7.30 29.73 -12.02
C ALA A 67 6.68 28.56 -12.81
N LYS A 68 7.39 28.01 -13.81
CA LYS A 68 6.89 26.83 -14.55
C LYS A 68 7.06 25.56 -13.73
N ALA A 69 8.14 25.46 -12.94
CA ALA A 69 8.41 24.31 -12.09
C ALA A 69 7.39 24.19 -10.94
N SER A 70 7.09 25.27 -10.22
CA SER A 70 6.12 25.27 -9.12
C SER A 70 4.71 24.92 -9.59
N ARG A 71 4.25 25.54 -10.69
CA ARG A 71 2.96 25.22 -11.32
C ARG A 71 2.90 23.78 -11.80
N TYR A 72 3.98 23.26 -12.37
CA TYR A 72 4.06 21.85 -12.76
C TYR A 72 3.94 20.92 -11.55
N CYS A 73 4.70 21.18 -10.47
CA CYS A 73 4.66 20.38 -9.25
C CYS A 73 3.23 20.30 -8.67
N VAL A 74 2.56 21.44 -8.51
CA VAL A 74 1.21 21.52 -7.94
C VAL A 74 0.16 20.85 -8.82
N ASN A 75 0.16 21.17 -10.11
CA ASN A 75 -0.82 20.62 -11.06
C ASN A 75 -0.65 19.11 -11.20
N GLU A 76 0.58 18.66 -11.36
CA GLU A 76 0.85 17.25 -11.60
C GLU A 76 0.66 16.41 -10.34
N PHE A 77 1.04 16.93 -9.17
CA PHE A 77 0.73 16.26 -7.91
C PHE A 77 -0.79 16.09 -7.74
N THR A 78 -1.54 17.17 -7.95
CA THR A 78 -3.00 17.15 -7.83
C THR A 78 -3.64 16.24 -8.87
N ALA A 79 -3.12 16.16 -10.09
CA ALA A 79 -3.67 15.30 -11.13
C ALA A 79 -3.39 13.81 -10.87
N GLU A 80 -2.14 13.47 -10.54
CA GLU A 80 -1.67 12.09 -10.40
C GLU A 80 -2.12 11.44 -9.09
N TYR A 81 -2.19 12.19 -8.00
CA TYR A 81 -2.59 11.64 -6.69
C TYR A 81 -3.99 11.01 -6.73
N PHE A 82 -4.95 11.66 -7.40
CA PHE A 82 -6.32 11.13 -7.55
C PHE A 82 -6.44 10.01 -8.60
N GLN A 83 -5.40 9.76 -9.39
CA GLN A 83 -5.34 8.64 -10.35
C GLN A 83 -4.60 7.42 -9.80
N CYS A 84 -3.89 7.57 -8.68
CA CYS A 84 -3.22 6.47 -8.01
C CYS A 84 -4.23 5.38 -7.60
N PRO A 85 -3.84 4.08 -7.64
CA PRO A 85 -4.72 2.98 -7.24
C PRO A 85 -5.43 3.23 -5.90
N HIS A 86 -6.72 2.91 -5.82
CA HIS A 86 -7.51 3.13 -4.60
C HIS A 86 -7.05 2.29 -3.40
N THR A 87 -6.25 1.26 -3.66
CA THR A 87 -5.67 0.34 -2.67
C THR A 87 -4.42 0.90 -2.00
N TRP A 88 -3.76 1.89 -2.63
CA TRP A 88 -2.55 2.50 -2.11
C TRP A 88 -2.83 3.36 -0.88
N SER A 89 -1.99 3.17 0.13
CA SER A 89 -1.82 4.06 1.26
C SER A 89 -1.55 5.49 0.79
N THR A 90 -2.03 6.48 1.54
CA THR A 90 -1.78 7.91 1.30
C THR A 90 -0.28 8.20 1.24
N GLN A 91 0.50 7.67 2.18
CA GLN A 91 1.96 7.85 2.19
C GLN A 91 2.60 7.32 0.90
N HIS A 92 2.25 6.09 0.51
CA HIS A 92 2.81 5.47 -0.68
C HIS A 92 2.44 6.25 -1.94
N ALA A 93 1.19 6.68 -2.07
CA ALA A 93 0.74 7.50 -3.19
C ALA A 93 1.52 8.83 -3.27
N ILE A 94 1.69 9.54 -2.15
CA ILE A 94 2.52 10.76 -2.09
C ILE A 94 3.94 10.48 -2.58
N SER A 95 4.59 9.45 -2.05
CA SER A 95 5.98 9.13 -2.41
C SER A 95 6.15 8.77 -3.89
N GLN A 96 5.23 7.98 -4.47
CA GLN A 96 5.28 7.60 -5.88
C GLN A 96 5.06 8.81 -6.80
N VAL A 97 4.10 9.67 -6.47
CA VAL A 97 3.82 10.88 -7.26
C VAL A 97 4.99 11.86 -7.20
N LEU A 98 5.55 12.11 -6.01
CA LEU A 98 6.72 12.98 -5.84
C LEU A 98 7.95 12.44 -6.57
N ALA A 99 8.20 11.13 -6.52
CA ALA A 99 9.29 10.51 -7.28
C ALA A 99 9.13 10.71 -8.79
N LYS A 100 7.89 10.56 -9.32
CA LYS A 100 7.58 10.81 -10.73
C LYS A 100 7.83 12.26 -11.13
N ILE A 101 7.35 13.22 -10.33
CA ILE A 101 7.57 14.66 -10.55
C ILE A 101 9.07 14.97 -10.53
N ASN A 102 9.79 14.46 -9.53
CA ASN A 102 11.23 14.68 -9.38
C ASN A 102 12.02 14.17 -10.59
N ASN A 103 11.74 12.94 -11.03
CA ASN A 103 12.40 12.36 -12.20
C ASN A 103 12.13 13.19 -13.45
N ARG A 104 10.90 13.68 -13.64
CA ARG A 104 10.55 14.50 -14.82
C ARG A 104 11.25 15.85 -14.83
N LEU A 105 11.36 16.52 -13.67
CA LEU A 105 12.10 17.78 -13.55
C LEU A 105 13.60 17.56 -13.75
N SER A 106 14.15 16.49 -13.15
CA SER A 106 15.55 16.10 -13.35
C SER A 106 15.86 15.81 -14.84
N ASP A 107 14.97 15.11 -15.54
CA ASP A 107 15.11 14.85 -16.98
C ASP A 107 15.13 16.15 -17.80
N LYS A 108 14.27 17.12 -17.48
CA LYS A 108 14.26 18.44 -18.16
C LYS A 108 15.57 19.21 -17.92
N ASN A 109 16.09 19.16 -16.70
CA ASN A 109 17.38 19.79 -16.35
C ASN A 109 18.52 19.15 -17.16
N ASN A 110 18.56 17.82 -17.24
CA ASN A 110 19.60 17.07 -17.98
C ASN A 110 19.51 17.22 -19.51
N GLN A 111 18.31 17.34 -20.09
CA GLN A 111 18.14 17.58 -21.54
C GLN A 111 18.69 18.94 -21.96
N THR A 112 18.55 19.93 -21.09
CA THR A 112 19.01 21.28 -21.34
C THR A 112 20.54 21.37 -21.36
N GLU A 113 21.22 20.66 -20.47
CA GLU A 113 22.70 20.57 -20.44
C GLU A 113 23.27 19.92 -21.72
N LYS A 114 22.59 18.92 -22.29
CA LYS A 114 23.05 18.27 -23.54
C LYS A 114 22.92 19.17 -24.78
N THR A 115 22.00 20.13 -24.75
CA THR A 115 21.75 21.02 -25.89
C THR A 115 22.74 22.19 -25.93
N THR A 116 23.22 22.63 -24.76
CA THR A 116 24.27 23.65 -24.63
C THR A 116 25.69 23.08 -24.84
N SER A 117 25.88 21.77 -24.66
CA SER A 117 27.19 21.10 -24.83
C SER A 117 27.63 20.82 -26.27
N ARG A 118 26.91 21.34 -27.29
CA ARG A 118 27.29 21.20 -28.72
C ARG A 118 28.02 22.42 -29.30
N GLY A 119 28.32 23.41 -28.47
CA GLY A 119 29.17 24.56 -28.82
C GLY A 119 30.37 24.65 -27.88
N GLU A 120 31.54 24.31 -28.42
CA GLU A 120 32.88 24.62 -27.94
C GLU A 120 33.36 24.08 -26.57
N SER A 121 34.35 23.19 -26.64
CA SER A 121 35.20 22.81 -25.52
C SER A 121 36.17 23.94 -25.18
N PHE A 122 36.13 24.49 -23.97
CA PHE A 122 37.33 25.01 -23.30
C PHE A 122 37.18 24.91 -21.79
N ILE A 123 38.21 24.35 -21.15
CA ILE A 123 38.35 24.18 -19.71
C ILE A 123 38.63 25.55 -19.07
N SER A 124 37.87 25.91 -18.03
CA SER A 124 38.34 26.86 -17.01
C SER A 124 37.68 26.58 -15.65
N THR A 125 38.55 26.42 -14.67
CA THR A 125 38.27 26.29 -13.24
C THR A 125 37.88 27.63 -12.62
N THR A 126 36.89 27.59 -11.71
CA THR A 126 36.65 28.60 -10.66
C THR A 126 36.12 29.97 -11.12
N THR A 127 34.82 30.05 -11.45
CA THR A 127 33.95 31.19 -11.10
C THR A 127 32.49 30.85 -11.43
N GLN A 128 31.58 31.29 -10.57
CA GLN A 128 30.11 31.35 -10.73
C GLN A 128 29.49 30.56 -11.89
N ARG A 129 28.79 29.45 -11.55
CA ARG A 129 27.87 28.74 -12.46
C ARG A 129 26.74 29.68 -12.90
N SER A 130 26.97 30.48 -13.93
CA SER A 130 25.94 31.00 -14.81
C SER A 130 25.64 29.90 -15.85
N SER A 131 24.97 28.84 -15.39
CA SER A 131 24.47 27.80 -16.29
C SER A 131 23.29 28.39 -17.07
N THR A 132 23.52 28.77 -18.32
CA THR A 132 22.54 29.27 -19.30
C THR A 132 21.57 28.18 -19.79
N GLY A 133 21.20 27.25 -18.91
CA GLY A 133 20.15 26.26 -19.14
C GLY A 133 18.87 26.62 -18.37
N SER A 134 17.70 26.37 -18.97
CA SER A 134 16.41 26.22 -18.29
C SER A 134 16.50 25.24 -17.11
N GLN A 135 16.55 25.78 -15.89
CA GLN A 135 16.54 25.02 -14.64
C GLN A 135 15.13 24.99 -14.07
N TRP A 136 14.60 23.78 -13.91
CA TRP A 136 13.28 23.49 -13.34
C TRP A 136 13.47 22.97 -11.92
N LEU A 137 13.41 23.88 -10.95
CA LEU A 137 13.60 23.61 -9.53
C LEU A 137 12.46 24.24 -8.72
N SER A 138 11.90 23.48 -7.79
CA SER A 138 10.78 23.93 -6.96
C SER A 138 10.72 23.20 -5.63
N THR A 139 10.07 23.81 -4.65
CA THR A 139 9.63 23.16 -3.40
C THR A 139 8.24 22.55 -3.59
N LEU A 140 7.83 21.63 -2.73
CA LEU A 140 6.44 21.21 -2.66
C LEU A 140 6.13 20.74 -1.25
N SER A 141 5.07 21.31 -0.69
CA SER A 141 4.59 20.97 0.63
C SER A 141 3.08 20.83 0.61
N GLY A 142 2.54 19.93 1.41
CA GLY A 142 1.10 19.71 1.40
C GLY A 142 0.57 18.92 2.57
N VAL A 143 -0.76 18.97 2.68
CA VAL A 143 -1.56 18.23 3.64
C VAL A 143 -2.66 17.49 2.90
N ILE A 144 -2.79 16.20 3.18
CA ILE A 144 -3.91 15.38 2.72
C ILE A 144 -4.80 15.05 3.93
N PHE A 145 -6.03 15.54 3.89
CA PHE A 145 -7.04 15.31 4.93
C PHE A 145 -7.87 14.09 4.57
N LYS A 146 -7.69 13.00 5.32
CA LYS A 146 -8.36 11.71 5.08
C LYS A 146 -8.86 11.15 6.41
N SER A 147 -10.16 10.90 6.49
CA SER A 147 -10.83 10.47 7.74
C SER A 147 -10.50 11.44 8.90
N ALA A 148 -10.00 10.94 10.02
CA ALA A 148 -9.58 11.72 11.18
C ALA A 148 -8.08 12.05 11.19
N THR A 149 -7.40 11.94 10.05
CA THR A 149 -5.94 12.09 9.93
C THR A 149 -5.58 13.16 8.89
N ALA A 150 -4.62 14.02 9.24
CA ALA A 150 -3.89 14.85 8.29
C ALA A 150 -2.53 14.20 8.00
N HIS A 151 -2.27 13.93 6.72
CA HIS A 151 -1.00 13.43 6.21
C HIS A 151 -0.20 14.59 5.65
N ILE A 152 0.87 14.99 6.33
CA ILE A 152 1.72 16.12 5.95
C ILE A 152 2.95 15.60 5.23
N PHE A 153 3.30 16.24 4.12
CA PHE A 153 4.54 15.97 3.39
C PHE A 153 5.24 17.26 2.98
N HIS A 154 6.56 17.24 2.93
CA HIS A 154 7.35 18.46 2.76
C HIS A 154 8.70 18.22 2.07
N VAL A 155 9.00 19.10 1.11
CA VAL A 155 10.30 19.27 0.45
C VAL A 155 10.52 20.76 0.21
N GLY A 156 11.62 21.31 0.73
CA GLY A 156 11.95 22.73 0.61
C GLY A 156 11.84 23.45 1.96
N ASP A 157 11.31 24.67 1.97
CA ASP A 157 11.25 25.55 3.14
C ASP A 157 9.89 26.21 3.40
N THR A 158 8.86 25.81 2.65
CA THR A 158 7.47 26.17 2.98
C THR A 158 7.14 25.82 4.44
N ASN A 159 6.50 26.77 5.13
CA ASN A 159 6.00 26.54 6.48
C ASN A 159 4.57 25.99 6.44
N ILE A 160 4.34 24.84 7.09
CA ILE A 160 3.00 24.34 7.41
C ILE A 160 2.85 24.40 8.92
N CYS A 161 1.82 25.09 9.40
CA CYS A 161 1.51 25.12 10.83
C CYS A 161 0.05 24.74 11.09
N ARG A 162 -0.20 24.22 12.29
CA ARG A 162 -1.55 24.00 12.81
C ARG A 162 -1.82 24.94 13.96
N ILE A 163 -2.94 25.65 13.91
CA ILE A 163 -3.47 26.44 15.01
C ILE A 163 -4.62 25.63 15.63
N ARG A 164 -4.48 25.34 16.93
CA ARG A 164 -5.49 24.67 17.76
C ARG A 164 -5.53 25.37 19.10
N ASP A 165 -6.73 25.75 19.56
CA ASP A 165 -6.91 26.41 20.86
C ASP A 165 -5.98 27.63 21.05
N ASN A 166 -5.87 28.48 20.01
CA ASN A 166 -4.95 29.63 19.94
C ASN A 166 -3.45 29.30 20.11
N LYS A 167 -3.06 28.04 19.92
CA LYS A 167 -1.66 27.62 19.93
C LYS A 167 -1.23 27.20 18.54
N LEU A 168 -0.19 27.86 18.03
CA LEU A 168 0.48 27.50 16.79
C LEU A 168 1.46 26.34 17.04
N THR A 169 1.48 25.37 16.13
CA THR A 169 2.43 24.26 16.10
C THR A 169 2.99 24.13 14.69
N HIS A 170 4.31 24.23 14.53
CA HIS A 170 4.96 23.98 13.24
C HIS A 170 4.96 22.47 12.91
N LEU A 171 4.62 22.16 11.67
CA LEU A 171 4.53 20.80 11.12
C LEU A 171 5.59 20.55 10.02
N THR A 172 6.42 21.53 9.70
CA THR A 172 7.55 21.35 8.78
C THR A 172 8.84 21.87 9.40
N GLN A 173 9.97 21.32 8.96
CA GLN A 173 11.30 21.81 9.27
C GLN A 173 11.90 22.35 7.98
N LYS A 174 12.37 23.61 7.99
CA LYS A 174 12.91 24.24 6.78
C LYS A 174 14.18 23.51 6.32
N HIS A 175 14.20 23.07 5.07
CA HIS A 175 15.39 22.50 4.43
C HIS A 175 16.26 23.56 3.80
N ASN A 176 16.78 24.51 4.59
CA ASN A 176 17.69 25.53 4.12
C ASN A 176 18.97 25.60 4.96
N ARG A 177 20.04 26.10 4.35
CA ARG A 177 21.32 26.38 5.01
C ARG A 177 21.65 27.86 4.81
N LYS A 178 21.87 28.57 5.91
CA LYS A 178 22.33 29.96 5.84
C LYS A 178 23.81 29.99 5.44
N LEU A 179 24.11 30.58 4.29
CA LEU A 179 25.45 30.99 3.87
C LEU A 179 25.58 32.49 4.19
N GLY A 180 26.40 32.83 5.17
CA GLY A 180 26.59 34.23 5.60
C GLY A 180 25.33 34.89 6.18
N ASN A 181 25.30 36.22 6.18
CA ASN A 181 24.24 37.00 6.85
C ASN A 181 22.95 37.15 6.05
N HIS A 182 22.93 36.85 4.73
CA HIS A 182 21.79 37.19 3.86
C HIS A 182 21.41 36.18 2.76
N THR A 183 22.03 35.00 2.68
CA THR A 183 21.66 34.00 1.65
C THR A 183 21.35 32.64 2.25
N SER A 184 20.09 32.21 2.19
CA SER A 184 19.67 30.83 2.46
C SER A 184 19.76 30.01 1.16
N VAL A 185 20.38 28.84 1.22
CA VAL A 185 20.42 27.88 0.12
C VAL A 185 19.59 26.67 0.51
N LEU A 186 18.65 26.27 -0.34
CA LEU A 186 17.86 25.07 -0.12
C LEU A 186 18.73 23.82 -0.17
N THR A 187 18.59 22.96 0.84
CA THR A 187 19.28 21.67 0.94
C THR A 187 18.47 20.51 0.37
N ARG A 188 17.17 20.71 0.14
CA ARG A 188 16.29 19.74 -0.53
C ARG A 188 15.36 20.45 -1.50
N VAL A 189 15.41 20.06 -2.76
CA VAL A 189 14.67 20.69 -3.86
C VAL A 189 14.22 19.61 -4.86
N ILE A 190 13.01 19.73 -5.37
CA ILE A 190 12.51 18.84 -6.42
C ILE A 190 13.21 19.16 -7.74
N GLY A 191 13.73 18.13 -8.41
CA GLY A 191 14.44 18.25 -9.69
C GLY A 191 15.95 18.40 -9.58
N ALA A 192 16.49 18.56 -8.36
CA ALA A 192 17.93 18.66 -8.12
C ALA A 192 18.61 17.29 -7.97
N ASP A 193 18.07 16.42 -7.13
CA ASP A 193 18.67 15.12 -6.79
C ASP A 193 17.95 13.95 -7.47
N LYS A 194 18.68 12.87 -7.79
CA LYS A 194 18.08 11.61 -8.29
C LYS A 194 17.21 10.90 -7.25
N HIS A 195 17.51 11.09 -5.97
CA HIS A 195 16.80 10.44 -4.87
C HIS A 195 16.27 11.50 -3.92
N LEU A 196 15.00 11.84 -4.10
CA LEU A 196 14.32 12.85 -3.31
C LEU A 196 14.00 12.32 -1.91
N LYS A 197 14.49 13.00 -0.88
CA LYS A 197 14.09 12.75 0.51
C LYS A 197 12.90 13.63 0.87
N VAL A 198 11.77 12.99 1.13
CA VAL A 198 10.50 13.64 1.47
C VAL A 198 10.25 13.48 2.96
N ASP A 199 10.04 14.58 3.67
CA ASP A 199 9.58 14.51 5.06
C ASP A 199 8.10 14.16 5.07
N TYR A 200 7.71 13.25 5.97
CA TYR A 200 6.33 12.77 6.08
C TYR A 200 5.93 12.58 7.54
N GLN A 201 4.73 13.02 7.89
CA GLN A 201 4.15 12.75 9.21
C GLN A 201 2.62 12.65 9.16
N GLN A 202 2.05 12.03 10.18
CA GLN A 202 0.60 11.88 10.35
C GLN A 202 0.19 12.47 11.69
N ILE A 203 -0.88 13.26 11.70
CA ILE A 203 -1.46 13.80 12.94
C ILE A 203 -2.97 13.66 12.94
N THR A 204 -3.56 13.48 14.12
CA THR A 204 -5.01 13.46 14.30
C THR A 204 -5.61 14.87 14.24
N ILE A 205 -6.65 15.03 13.44
CA ILE A 205 -7.41 16.28 13.28
C ILE A 205 -8.67 16.31 14.16
N ARG A 206 -9.14 17.51 14.47
CA ARG A 206 -10.36 17.77 15.27
C ARG A 206 -11.13 18.96 14.66
N PRO A 207 -12.45 19.08 14.92
CA PRO A 207 -13.19 20.28 14.54
C PRO A 207 -12.53 21.53 15.11
N GLY A 208 -12.47 22.59 14.32
CA GLY A 208 -11.83 23.86 14.69
C GLY A 208 -10.33 23.94 14.39
N ASP A 209 -9.66 22.82 14.10
CA ASP A 209 -8.26 22.87 13.66
C ASP A 209 -8.10 23.72 12.40
N GLN A 210 -7.11 24.62 12.41
CA GLN A 210 -6.75 25.42 11.24
C GLN A 210 -5.33 25.07 10.79
N PHE A 211 -5.16 24.80 9.50
CA PHE A 211 -3.88 24.51 8.86
C PHE A 211 -3.51 25.68 7.95
N VAL A 212 -2.40 26.32 8.25
CA VAL A 212 -1.89 27.46 7.46
C VAL A 212 -0.62 27.02 6.75
N LEU A 213 -0.64 27.08 5.42
CA LEU A 213 0.49 26.81 4.54
C LEU A 213 0.95 28.12 3.93
N THR A 214 2.23 28.45 4.07
CA THR A 214 2.77 29.76 3.68
C THR A 214 4.16 29.66 3.04
N THR A 215 4.40 30.44 1.99
CA THR A 215 5.72 30.67 1.39
C THR A 215 6.52 31.70 2.19
N ASP A 216 7.83 31.79 1.95
CA ASP A 216 8.78 32.62 2.72
C ASP A 216 8.42 34.11 2.71
N GLY A 217 7.89 34.61 1.59
CA GLY A 217 7.36 35.97 1.47
C GLY A 217 6.23 36.29 2.45
N VAL A 218 5.60 35.29 3.07
CA VAL A 218 4.65 35.49 4.18
C VAL A 218 5.29 35.20 5.54
N HIS A 219 5.86 34.01 5.72
CA HIS A 219 6.22 33.53 7.06
C HIS A 219 7.56 34.06 7.58
N GLU A 220 8.36 34.75 6.76
CA GLU A 220 9.51 35.52 7.24
C GLU A 220 9.15 36.94 7.67
N TYR A 221 7.94 37.40 7.33
CA TYR A 221 7.47 38.78 7.54
C TYR A 221 6.30 38.87 8.53
N ILE A 222 5.75 37.76 8.99
CA ILE A 222 4.67 37.70 9.99
C ILE A 222 5.11 36.80 11.14
N ASP A 223 5.06 37.31 12.36
CA ASP A 223 5.34 36.53 13.56
C ASP A 223 4.17 35.63 13.97
N GLU A 224 4.47 34.62 14.79
CA GLU A 224 3.48 33.62 15.22
C GLU A 224 2.27 34.23 15.95
N HIS A 225 2.48 35.28 16.75
CA HIS A 225 1.40 35.91 17.52
C HIS A 225 0.41 36.60 16.57
N THR A 226 0.92 37.41 15.64
CA THR A 226 0.11 38.07 14.61
C THR A 226 -0.65 37.05 13.77
N LEU A 227 -0.03 35.92 13.41
CA LEU A 227 -0.68 34.88 12.62
C LEU A 227 -1.85 34.22 13.37
N VAL A 228 -1.67 33.91 14.65
CA VAL A 228 -2.73 33.36 15.52
C VAL A 228 -3.88 34.35 15.67
N GLU A 229 -3.58 35.64 15.87
CA GLU A 229 -4.59 36.70 16.01
C GLU A 229 -5.46 36.83 14.75
N LEU A 230 -4.84 36.87 13.56
CA LEU A 230 -5.56 36.95 12.29
C LEU A 230 -6.47 35.74 12.07
N CYS A 231 -6.00 34.55 12.43
CA CYS A 231 -6.73 33.28 12.31
C CYS A 231 -7.86 33.11 13.35
N GLY A 232 -7.80 33.86 14.45
CA GLY A 232 -8.83 33.89 15.49
C GLY A 232 -10.05 34.77 15.15
N SER A 233 -10.03 35.49 14.03
CA SER A 233 -11.16 36.32 13.60
C SER A 233 -12.37 35.50 13.14
N ASN A 234 -13.58 36.04 13.31
CA ASN A 234 -14.83 35.43 12.82
C ASN A 234 -15.02 35.57 11.30
N ASP A 235 -13.97 35.96 10.57
CA ASP A 235 -14.01 36.10 9.12
C ASP A 235 -14.06 34.72 8.42
N SER A 236 -14.52 34.70 7.17
CA SER A 236 -14.36 33.52 6.31
C SER A 236 -12.87 33.23 6.07
N VAL A 237 -12.49 31.95 5.98
CA VAL A 237 -11.11 31.51 5.71
C VAL A 237 -10.45 32.22 4.52
N GLU A 238 -11.21 32.55 3.48
CA GLU A 238 -10.76 33.30 2.30
C GLU A 238 -10.31 34.74 2.63
N LYS A 239 -11.09 35.44 3.47
CA LYS A 239 -10.74 36.78 3.95
C LYS A 239 -9.54 36.74 4.88
N ILE A 240 -9.43 35.69 5.70
CA ILE A 240 -8.28 35.50 6.60
C ILE A 240 -7.00 35.34 5.76
N SER A 241 -6.98 34.47 4.74
CA SER A 241 -5.82 34.30 3.86
C SER A 241 -5.42 35.60 3.15
N GLN A 242 -6.40 36.40 2.71
CA GLN A 242 -6.14 37.71 2.08
C GLN A 242 -5.55 38.72 3.09
N ARG A 243 -6.03 38.73 4.34
CA ARG A 243 -5.48 39.60 5.40
C ARG A 243 -4.06 39.21 5.78
N ILE A 244 -3.75 37.91 5.85
CA ILE A 244 -2.39 37.41 6.09
C ILE A 244 -1.45 37.93 4.99
N VAL A 245 -1.78 37.73 3.71
CA VAL A 245 -0.95 38.24 2.60
C VAL A 245 -0.80 39.76 2.65
N ARG A 246 -1.89 40.49 2.92
CA ARG A 246 -1.86 41.96 3.04
C ARG A 246 -0.98 42.43 4.20
N GLN A 247 -0.97 41.72 5.32
CA GLN A 247 -0.12 42.05 6.46
C GLN A 247 1.37 41.83 6.13
N ALA A 248 1.71 40.74 5.44
CA ALA A 248 3.09 40.52 4.96
C ALA A 248 3.55 41.64 4.02
N GLN A 249 2.67 42.09 3.13
CA GLN A 249 2.94 43.22 2.24
C GLN A 249 3.15 44.53 3.00
N GLN A 250 2.35 44.79 4.05
CA GLN A 250 2.52 45.95 4.93
C GLN A 250 3.83 45.89 5.73
N ASN A 251 4.29 44.69 6.08
CA ASN A 251 5.59 44.44 6.71
C ASN A 251 6.74 44.45 5.69
N ALA A 252 6.51 45.01 4.49
CA ALA A 252 7.48 45.24 3.43
C ALA A 252 8.10 43.98 2.80
N SER A 253 7.37 42.86 2.80
CA SER A 253 7.73 41.69 1.99
C SER A 253 7.88 42.06 0.50
N GLN A 254 8.97 41.62 -0.11
CA GLN A 254 9.32 41.87 -1.51
C GLN A 254 9.17 40.64 -2.41
N ASP A 255 9.03 39.46 -1.81
CA ASP A 255 8.93 38.18 -2.49
C ASP A 255 7.48 37.82 -2.86
N ASP A 256 7.29 36.68 -3.53
CA ASP A 256 5.98 36.08 -3.75
C ASP A 256 5.33 35.72 -2.40
N GLN A 257 4.06 36.11 -2.24
CA GLN A 257 3.33 35.99 -0.99
C GLN A 257 2.15 35.07 -1.18
N THR A 258 2.25 33.83 -0.71
CA THR A 258 1.16 32.86 -0.82
C THR A 258 0.78 32.31 0.55
N CYS A 259 -0.53 32.32 0.81
CA CYS A 259 -1.14 31.71 1.98
C CYS A 259 -2.30 30.81 1.54
N LEU A 260 -2.26 29.54 1.92
CA LEU A 260 -3.35 28.57 1.79
C LEU A 260 -3.78 28.14 3.19
N LEU A 261 -5.03 28.46 3.53
CA LEU A 261 -5.66 28.18 4.82
C LEU A 261 -6.73 27.10 4.66
N VAL A 262 -6.70 26.09 5.52
CA VAL A 262 -7.73 25.05 5.58
C VAL A 262 -8.22 24.90 7.02
N ARG A 263 -9.53 24.97 7.24
CA ARG A 263 -10.18 24.76 8.55
C ARG A 263 -11.01 23.49 8.53
N ILE A 264 -10.92 22.71 9.60
CA ILE A 264 -11.76 21.54 9.84
C ILE A 264 -13.08 22.00 10.45
N ASP A 265 -14.17 22.00 9.66
CA ASP A 265 -15.48 22.46 10.14
C ASP A 265 -16.25 21.33 10.84
N GLU A 266 -16.31 20.15 10.22
CA GLU A 266 -16.99 18.97 10.79
C GLU A 266 -16.16 17.72 10.54
N MET A 267 -16.02 16.88 11.58
CA MET A 267 -15.39 15.57 11.44
C MET A 267 -16.34 14.59 10.77
N PRO A 268 -15.82 13.63 9.99
CA PRO A 268 -16.62 12.52 9.55
C PRO A 268 -17.14 11.80 10.78
N THR A 269 -18.39 11.35 10.74
CA THR A 269 -18.89 10.46 11.80
C THR A 269 -18.04 9.20 11.68
N LEU A 270 -17.15 8.97 12.66
CA LEU A 270 -16.29 7.79 12.76
C LEU A 270 -17.20 6.58 12.88
N LYS A 271 -17.55 6.06 11.73
CA LYS A 271 -18.22 4.80 11.64
C LYS A 271 -17.40 4.01 10.62
N PRO A 272 -17.02 2.76 10.91
CA PRO A 272 -16.55 1.77 9.94
C PRO A 272 -17.54 1.52 8.78
N GLU A 273 -18.48 2.45 8.56
CA GLU A 273 -19.78 2.26 7.96
C GLU A 273 -19.89 2.77 6.53
N GLU A 274 -18.94 3.49 5.93
CA GLU A 274 -19.14 3.88 4.52
C GLU A 274 -19.19 2.63 3.60
N ILE A 275 -18.44 1.58 3.94
CA ILE A 275 -18.54 0.25 3.32
C ILE A 275 -19.71 -0.55 3.93
N ARG A 276 -19.97 -0.43 5.24
CA ARG A 276 -21.10 -1.12 5.90
C ARG A 276 -22.43 -0.64 5.34
N GLN A 277 -22.66 0.65 5.10
CA GLN A 277 -23.94 1.25 4.68
C GLN A 277 -24.36 0.81 3.28
N GLU A 278 -23.43 0.60 2.34
CA GLU A 278 -23.77 0.01 1.03
C GLU A 278 -24.32 -1.43 1.14
N PHE A 279 -24.00 -2.14 2.23
CA PHE A 279 -24.32 -3.56 2.41
C PHE A 279 -25.11 -3.89 3.68
N ALA A 280 -25.37 -2.91 4.56
CA ALA A 280 -26.07 -3.06 5.84
C ALA A 280 -27.58 -3.12 5.65
N ASP A 281 -28.07 -2.44 4.61
CA ASP A 281 -29.47 -2.53 4.20
C ASP A 281 -29.73 -3.76 3.31
N LYS A 282 -28.69 -4.55 3.01
CA LYS A 282 -28.80 -5.74 2.17
C LYS A 282 -29.00 -7.00 3.01
N VAL A 283 -29.95 -7.81 2.57
CA VAL A 283 -30.33 -9.07 3.22
C VAL A 283 -29.50 -10.21 2.64
N ILE A 284 -29.04 -11.13 3.48
CA ILE A 284 -28.42 -12.37 2.99
C ILE A 284 -29.49 -13.18 2.25
N PRO A 285 -29.30 -13.52 0.96
CA PRO A 285 -30.29 -14.31 0.25
C PRO A 285 -30.40 -15.72 0.90
N PRO A 286 -31.62 -16.29 0.98
CA PRO A 286 -31.76 -17.68 1.40
C PRO A 286 -31.04 -18.61 0.41
N PRO A 287 -30.72 -19.86 0.80
CA PRO A 287 -30.15 -20.84 -0.11
C PRO A 287 -30.97 -20.93 -1.41
N LEU A 288 -30.31 -20.71 -2.54
CA LEU A 288 -30.98 -20.62 -3.84
C LEU A 288 -31.15 -22.00 -4.46
N GLN A 289 -32.28 -22.23 -5.12
CA GLN A 289 -32.60 -23.49 -5.80
C GLN A 289 -32.32 -23.42 -7.30
N ASP A 290 -32.12 -24.58 -7.92
CA ASP A 290 -31.94 -24.70 -9.36
C ASP A 290 -33.14 -24.11 -10.12
N GLY A 291 -32.86 -23.24 -11.08
CA GLY A 291 -33.88 -22.52 -11.86
C GLY A 291 -34.36 -21.20 -11.24
N GLN A 292 -34.09 -20.93 -9.95
CA GLN A 292 -34.45 -19.68 -9.29
C GLN A 292 -33.73 -18.49 -9.93
N ILE A 293 -34.38 -17.32 -9.94
CA ILE A 293 -33.80 -16.08 -10.48
C ILE A 293 -33.55 -15.10 -9.33
N LEU A 294 -32.32 -14.61 -9.22
CA LEU A 294 -31.92 -13.54 -8.30
C LEU A 294 -31.35 -12.38 -9.13
N ASP A 295 -32.01 -11.22 -9.11
CA ASP A 295 -31.54 -9.99 -9.78
C ASP A 295 -31.11 -10.19 -11.24
N GLY A 296 -31.86 -10.99 -12.01
CA GLY A 296 -31.60 -11.28 -13.42
C GLY A 296 -30.56 -12.38 -13.69
N PHE A 297 -30.06 -13.03 -12.64
CA PHE A 297 -29.22 -14.22 -12.73
C PHE A 297 -30.05 -15.47 -12.43
N LYS A 298 -30.16 -16.37 -13.40
CA LYS A 298 -30.81 -17.67 -13.22
C LYS A 298 -29.80 -18.67 -12.65
N VAL A 299 -30.12 -19.28 -11.52
CA VAL A 299 -29.33 -20.36 -10.91
C VAL A 299 -29.42 -21.60 -11.79
N ILE A 300 -28.26 -22.10 -12.20
CA ILE A 300 -28.14 -23.31 -13.01
C ILE A 300 -27.94 -24.52 -12.11
N ARG A 301 -27.02 -24.40 -11.13
CA ARG A 301 -26.73 -25.41 -10.12
C ARG A 301 -25.90 -24.85 -8.98
N SER A 302 -25.93 -25.50 -7.82
CA SER A 302 -24.94 -25.29 -6.76
C SER A 302 -23.55 -25.80 -7.20
N LEU A 303 -22.50 -25.00 -6.94
CA LEU A 303 -21.10 -25.37 -7.15
C LEU A 303 -20.49 -25.91 -5.85
N HIS A 304 -20.74 -25.22 -4.74
CA HIS A 304 -20.23 -25.58 -3.42
C HIS A 304 -21.08 -24.93 -2.33
N ALA A 305 -21.31 -25.66 -1.24
CA ALA A 305 -21.93 -25.13 -0.04
C ALA A 305 -21.00 -25.38 1.15
N SER A 306 -20.56 -24.29 1.78
CA SER A 306 -19.74 -24.32 2.98
C SER A 306 -20.50 -23.72 4.16
N SER A 307 -19.99 -23.89 5.38
CA SER A 307 -20.57 -23.22 6.55
C SER A 307 -20.62 -21.70 6.39
N ARG A 308 -19.61 -21.11 5.70
CA ARG A 308 -19.45 -19.66 5.54
C ARG A 308 -20.20 -19.09 4.34
N SER A 309 -20.21 -19.80 3.20
CA SER A 309 -20.75 -19.26 1.94
C SER A 309 -21.30 -20.34 1.02
N HIS A 310 -22.23 -19.93 0.17
CA HIS A 310 -22.80 -20.73 -0.91
C HIS A 310 -22.35 -20.17 -2.27
N LEU A 311 -21.88 -21.07 -3.14
CA LEU A 311 -21.42 -20.75 -4.49
C LEU A 311 -22.35 -21.40 -5.51
N TYR A 312 -22.83 -20.62 -6.46
CA TYR A 312 -23.76 -21.07 -7.50
C TYR A 312 -23.20 -20.77 -8.89
N LEU A 313 -23.40 -21.69 -9.84
CA LEU A 313 -23.27 -21.37 -11.26
C LEU A 313 -24.56 -20.68 -11.69
N VAL A 314 -24.45 -19.48 -12.24
CA VAL A 314 -25.59 -18.69 -12.69
C VAL A 314 -25.43 -18.28 -14.15
N LYS A 315 -26.54 -18.10 -14.85
CA LYS A 315 -26.60 -17.55 -16.21
C LYS A 315 -27.31 -16.19 -16.15
N GLU A 316 -26.66 -15.13 -16.63
CA GLU A 316 -27.31 -13.84 -16.79
C GLU A 316 -28.33 -13.91 -17.93
N ILE A 317 -29.58 -13.51 -17.66
CA ILE A 317 -30.69 -13.69 -18.61
C ILE A 317 -30.49 -12.85 -19.88
N LEU A 318 -29.97 -11.62 -19.75
CA LEU A 318 -29.85 -10.69 -20.87
C LEU A 318 -28.69 -11.02 -21.81
N THR A 319 -27.54 -11.43 -21.26
CA THR A 319 -26.32 -11.67 -22.04
C THR A 319 -26.07 -13.14 -22.34
N GLU A 320 -26.85 -14.02 -21.71
CA GLU A 320 -26.67 -15.47 -21.71
C GLU A 320 -25.30 -15.96 -21.20
N ARG A 321 -24.52 -15.10 -20.54
CA ARG A 321 -23.20 -15.44 -20.02
C ARG A 321 -23.28 -16.14 -18.68
N PHE A 322 -22.33 -17.03 -18.43
CA PHE A 322 -22.21 -17.77 -17.17
C PHE A 322 -21.30 -17.02 -16.19
N TYR A 323 -21.72 -17.02 -14.92
CA TYR A 323 -21.01 -16.40 -13.81
C TYR A 323 -21.05 -17.33 -12.59
N MET A 324 -20.18 -17.05 -11.62
CA MET A 324 -20.28 -17.65 -10.29
C MET A 324 -20.93 -16.62 -9.36
N LEU A 325 -21.97 -17.01 -8.63
CA LEU A 325 -22.59 -16.18 -7.61
C LEU A 325 -22.17 -16.69 -6.23
N LYS A 326 -21.51 -15.85 -5.45
CA LYS A 326 -21.10 -16.12 -4.06
C LYS A 326 -22.04 -15.36 -3.13
N ALA A 327 -22.74 -16.09 -2.26
CA ALA A 327 -23.57 -15.53 -1.21
C ALA A 327 -23.04 -15.97 0.17
N PRO A 328 -23.06 -15.10 1.19
CA PRO A 328 -22.74 -15.51 2.54
C PRO A 328 -23.81 -16.48 3.07
N SER A 329 -23.43 -17.30 4.03
CA SER A 329 -24.36 -18.18 4.73
C SER A 329 -25.14 -17.41 5.79
N LEU A 330 -26.43 -17.72 5.95
CA LEU A 330 -27.29 -17.15 6.99
C LEU A 330 -26.73 -17.38 8.41
N ASN A 331 -25.95 -18.44 8.60
CA ASN A 331 -25.30 -18.73 9.90
C ASN A 331 -24.28 -17.66 10.32
N PHE A 332 -23.85 -16.79 9.40
CA PHE A 332 -22.86 -15.74 9.63
C PHE A 332 -23.45 -14.32 9.56
N GLU A 333 -24.78 -14.19 9.61
CA GLU A 333 -25.46 -12.87 9.57
C GLU A 333 -25.03 -11.93 10.70
N ASN A 334 -24.71 -12.49 11.88
CA ASN A 334 -24.26 -11.73 13.05
C ASN A 334 -22.73 -11.70 13.22
N ASP A 335 -21.97 -12.32 12.29
CA ASP A 335 -20.50 -12.32 12.33
C ASP A 335 -19.97 -11.10 11.57
N GLU A 336 -19.81 -9.97 12.28
CA GLU A 336 -19.36 -8.72 11.68
C GLU A 336 -17.98 -8.85 11.02
N VAL A 337 -17.06 -9.65 11.57
CA VAL A 337 -15.71 -9.81 11.03
C VAL A 337 -15.76 -10.54 9.70
N TYR A 338 -16.56 -11.61 9.61
CA TYR A 338 -16.78 -12.32 8.36
C TYR A 338 -17.44 -11.43 7.32
N LEU A 339 -18.50 -10.72 7.66
CA LEU A 339 -19.22 -9.83 6.73
C LEU A 339 -18.34 -8.69 6.23
N GLN A 340 -17.49 -8.11 7.10
CA GLN A 340 -16.48 -7.13 6.67
C GLN A 340 -15.50 -7.74 5.67
N GLY A 341 -15.03 -8.97 5.93
CA GLY A 341 -14.17 -9.70 4.99
C GLY A 341 -14.86 -9.94 3.64
N PHE A 342 -16.14 -10.32 3.67
CA PHE A 342 -16.96 -10.52 2.48
C PHE A 342 -17.10 -9.23 1.66
N ILE A 343 -17.41 -8.09 2.29
CA ILE A 343 -17.54 -6.82 1.56
C ILE A 343 -16.18 -6.34 1.04
N ARG A 344 -15.12 -6.51 1.83
CA ARG A 344 -13.75 -6.20 1.43
C ARG A 344 -13.32 -7.01 0.21
N GLU A 345 -13.72 -8.29 0.13
CA GLU A 345 -13.50 -9.12 -1.06
C GLU A 345 -14.08 -8.46 -2.31
N ALA A 346 -15.38 -8.09 -2.29
CA ALA A 346 -16.01 -7.40 -3.42
C ALA A 346 -15.28 -6.12 -3.81
N TRP A 347 -14.94 -5.31 -2.81
CA TRP A 347 -14.25 -4.04 -3.04
C TRP A 347 -12.89 -4.28 -3.71
N VAL A 348 -12.07 -5.21 -3.19
CA VAL A 348 -10.77 -5.57 -3.81
C VAL A 348 -10.97 -6.08 -5.23
N GLY A 349 -11.91 -6.99 -5.45
CA GLY A 349 -12.13 -7.59 -6.77
C GLY A 349 -12.65 -6.59 -7.81
N ALA A 350 -13.34 -5.54 -7.39
CA ALA A 350 -13.74 -4.44 -8.27
C ALA A 350 -12.55 -3.55 -8.68
N GLN A 351 -11.54 -3.40 -7.81
CA GLN A 351 -10.35 -2.59 -8.08
C GLN A 351 -9.29 -3.32 -8.93
N VAL A 352 -9.30 -4.66 -8.91
CA VAL A 352 -8.25 -5.47 -9.55
C VAL A 352 -8.73 -6.08 -10.85
N LYS A 353 -8.13 -5.66 -11.97
CA LYS A 353 -8.38 -6.23 -13.30
C LYS A 353 -7.11 -6.89 -13.84
N HIS A 354 -7.00 -8.20 -13.69
CA HIS A 354 -5.86 -8.94 -14.22
C HIS A 354 -6.23 -10.41 -14.51
N PRO A 355 -5.72 -11.05 -15.59
CA PRO A 355 -6.05 -12.44 -15.92
C PRO A 355 -5.78 -13.45 -14.80
N ALA A 356 -4.72 -13.25 -14.01
CA ALA A 356 -4.32 -14.12 -12.90
C ALA A 356 -5.13 -13.94 -11.60
N ILE A 357 -6.11 -13.04 -11.57
CA ILE A 357 -6.91 -12.73 -10.38
C ILE A 357 -8.38 -12.81 -10.80
N MET A 358 -9.17 -13.60 -10.08
CA MET A 358 -10.59 -13.76 -10.39
C MET A 358 -11.29 -12.41 -10.32
N ARG A 359 -11.98 -12.07 -11.41
CA ARG A 359 -12.72 -10.82 -11.47
C ARG A 359 -14.00 -10.91 -10.64
N ILE A 360 -14.24 -9.89 -9.83
CA ILE A 360 -15.55 -9.63 -9.23
C ILE A 360 -16.20 -8.49 -9.99
N TYR A 361 -17.44 -8.70 -10.42
CA TYR A 361 -18.22 -7.71 -11.16
C TYR A 361 -18.94 -6.79 -10.17
N PRO A 362 -19.08 -5.49 -10.50
CA PRO A 362 -19.82 -4.56 -9.68
C PRO A 362 -21.24 -5.07 -9.38
N PRO A 363 -21.75 -4.88 -8.14
CA PRO A 363 -23.10 -5.28 -7.79
C PRO A 363 -24.12 -4.48 -8.61
N LYS A 364 -25.34 -5.01 -8.76
CA LYS A 364 -26.47 -4.22 -9.28
C LYS A 364 -26.85 -3.15 -8.26
N THR A 365 -27.05 -1.93 -8.75
CA THR A 365 -27.25 -0.71 -7.94
C THR A 365 -28.45 -0.79 -7.01
N ASP A 366 -29.52 -1.51 -7.41
CA ASP A 366 -30.80 -1.59 -6.67
C ASP A 366 -31.05 -2.96 -6.01
N SER A 367 -30.02 -3.79 -5.89
CA SER A 367 -30.16 -5.11 -5.26
C SER A 367 -30.37 -4.99 -3.75
N LYS A 368 -31.40 -5.67 -3.24
CA LYS A 368 -31.66 -5.83 -1.81
C LYS A 368 -30.84 -6.96 -1.18
N PHE A 369 -30.08 -7.72 -1.96
CA PHE A 369 -29.41 -8.93 -1.50
C PHE A 369 -27.89 -8.77 -1.43
N LEU A 370 -27.28 -9.38 -0.42
CA LEU A 370 -25.84 -9.43 -0.25
C LEU A 370 -25.26 -10.63 -1.02
N TYR A 371 -24.67 -10.38 -2.19
CA TYR A 371 -23.95 -11.39 -2.98
C TYR A 371 -22.91 -10.73 -3.90
N HIS A 372 -21.96 -11.55 -4.37
CA HIS A 372 -20.97 -11.16 -5.37
C HIS A 372 -21.17 -11.96 -6.65
N VAL A 373 -21.09 -11.27 -7.80
CA VAL A 373 -21.01 -11.91 -9.11
C VAL A 373 -19.53 -11.98 -9.48
N CYS A 374 -19.04 -13.18 -9.69
CA CYS A 374 -17.64 -13.48 -9.98
C CYS A 374 -17.50 -14.12 -11.36
N GLU A 375 -16.30 -14.01 -11.93
CA GLU A 375 -15.91 -14.78 -13.10
C GLU A 375 -16.12 -16.28 -12.84
N TYR A 376 -16.82 -16.97 -13.75
CA TYR A 376 -16.91 -18.42 -13.70
C TYR A 376 -15.66 -19.04 -14.35
N ILE A 377 -14.79 -19.62 -13.52
CA ILE A 377 -13.58 -20.29 -13.97
C ILE A 377 -13.90 -21.78 -14.19
N LYS A 378 -13.76 -22.24 -15.43
CA LYS A 378 -13.81 -23.67 -15.75
C LYS A 378 -12.44 -24.28 -15.48
N GLY A 379 -12.37 -25.21 -14.54
CA GLY A 379 -11.12 -25.82 -14.12
C GLY A 379 -11.26 -26.49 -12.75
N HIS A 380 -10.15 -26.67 -12.07
CA HIS A 380 -10.10 -27.28 -10.73
C HIS A 380 -9.19 -26.44 -9.82
N THR A 381 -9.29 -26.64 -8.50
CA THR A 381 -8.38 -25.98 -7.56
C THR A 381 -6.97 -26.55 -7.68
N LEU A 382 -5.96 -25.82 -7.20
CA LEU A 382 -4.60 -26.35 -7.06
C LEU A 382 -4.59 -27.54 -6.10
N ARG A 383 -5.42 -27.51 -5.04
CA ARG A 383 -5.61 -28.66 -4.13
C ARG A 383 -6.03 -29.92 -4.90
N GLN A 384 -7.02 -29.81 -5.78
CA GLN A 384 -7.47 -30.94 -6.59
C GLN A 384 -6.37 -31.39 -7.56
N TRP A 385 -5.68 -30.44 -8.19
CA TRP A 385 -4.54 -30.77 -9.06
C TRP A 385 -3.46 -31.56 -8.33
N MET A 386 -3.12 -31.18 -7.09
CA MET A 386 -2.14 -31.88 -6.26
C MET A 386 -2.59 -33.29 -5.88
N HIS A 387 -3.89 -33.49 -5.66
CA HIS A 387 -4.46 -34.82 -5.44
C HIS A 387 -4.32 -35.70 -6.67
N ASP A 388 -4.61 -35.14 -7.86
CA ASP A 388 -4.56 -35.88 -9.13
C ASP A 388 -3.12 -36.09 -9.63
N HIS A 389 -2.17 -35.30 -9.13
CA HIS A 389 -0.74 -35.35 -9.44
C HIS A 389 0.10 -35.48 -8.16
N PRO A 390 0.10 -36.63 -7.47
CA PRO A 390 0.79 -36.81 -6.19
C PRO A 390 2.33 -36.76 -6.30
N HIS A 391 2.88 -36.92 -7.50
CA HIS A 391 4.33 -36.91 -7.77
C HIS A 391 4.65 -36.02 -8.98
N PRO A 392 4.44 -34.69 -8.90
CA PRO A 392 4.66 -33.82 -10.05
C PRO A 392 6.17 -33.66 -10.32
N SER A 393 6.52 -33.40 -11.58
CA SER A 393 7.88 -33.01 -11.94
C SER A 393 8.21 -31.61 -11.41
N CYS A 394 9.49 -31.33 -11.13
CA CYS A 394 9.92 -29.98 -10.74
C CYS A 394 9.51 -28.92 -11.77
N GLY A 395 9.50 -29.26 -13.07
CA GLY A 395 9.06 -28.37 -14.14
C GLY A 395 7.60 -27.94 -14.01
N GLN A 396 6.69 -28.88 -13.75
CA GLN A 396 5.27 -28.58 -13.53
C GLN A 396 5.05 -27.69 -12.30
N VAL A 397 5.74 -28.00 -11.20
CA VAL A 397 5.65 -27.18 -9.98
C VAL A 397 6.15 -25.76 -10.23
N ARG A 398 7.30 -25.59 -10.89
CA ARG A 398 7.86 -24.26 -11.23
C ARG A 398 6.90 -23.42 -12.07
N GLN A 399 6.29 -24.01 -13.10
CA GLN A 399 5.32 -23.31 -13.96
C GLN A 399 4.12 -22.78 -13.16
N ILE A 400 3.61 -23.57 -12.21
CA ILE A 400 2.51 -23.14 -11.34
C ILE A 400 2.98 -22.04 -10.38
N LEU A 401 4.14 -22.21 -9.73
CA LEU A 401 4.67 -21.24 -8.77
C LEU A 401 4.98 -19.89 -9.42
N GLU A 402 5.50 -19.87 -10.64
CA GLU A 402 5.76 -18.63 -11.38
C GLU A 402 4.46 -17.84 -11.62
N GLN A 403 3.38 -18.53 -11.99
CA GLN A 403 2.09 -17.89 -12.18
C GLN A 403 1.50 -17.36 -10.86
N ILE A 404 1.63 -18.10 -9.75
CA ILE A 404 1.20 -17.63 -8.42
C ILE A 404 2.03 -16.41 -7.99
N ALA A 405 3.36 -16.45 -8.16
CA ALA A 405 4.23 -15.32 -7.86
C ALA A 405 3.86 -14.09 -8.67
N ASN A 406 3.48 -14.25 -9.95
CA ASN A 406 2.99 -13.15 -10.78
C ASN A 406 1.68 -12.56 -10.24
N ALA A 407 0.74 -13.39 -9.77
CA ALA A 407 -0.48 -12.92 -9.08
C ALA A 407 -0.14 -12.12 -7.80
N LEU A 408 0.77 -12.62 -6.96
CA LEU A 408 1.19 -11.97 -5.72
C LEU A 408 1.96 -10.66 -5.96
N ARG A 409 2.73 -10.57 -7.05
CA ARG A 409 3.41 -9.32 -7.44
C ARG A 409 2.41 -8.21 -7.76
N ILE A 410 1.25 -8.54 -8.33
CA ILE A 410 0.18 -7.56 -8.58
C ILE A 410 -0.41 -7.08 -7.26
N PHE A 411 -0.70 -8.00 -6.33
CA PHE A 411 -1.13 -7.68 -4.98
C PHE A 411 -0.14 -6.75 -4.28
N LYS A 412 1.16 -7.10 -4.27
CA LYS A 412 2.23 -6.25 -3.72
C LYS A 412 2.27 -4.86 -4.35
N ARG A 413 2.19 -4.75 -5.69
CA ARG A 413 2.15 -3.45 -6.40
C ARG A 413 0.92 -2.63 -6.03
N LEU A 414 -0.19 -3.28 -5.69
CA LEU A 414 -1.41 -2.63 -5.25
C LEU A 414 -1.45 -2.42 -3.72
N GLN A 415 -0.39 -2.76 -2.98
CA GLN A 415 -0.36 -2.75 -1.52
C GLN A 415 -1.50 -3.57 -0.88
N ILE A 416 -1.77 -4.73 -1.47
CA ILE A 416 -2.68 -5.74 -0.96
C ILE A 416 -1.84 -6.93 -0.47
N ILE A 417 -2.16 -7.42 0.72
CA ILE A 417 -1.58 -8.64 1.30
C ILE A 417 -2.69 -9.68 1.36
N HIS A 418 -2.47 -10.88 0.85
CA HIS A 418 -3.49 -11.91 0.72
C HIS A 418 -3.91 -12.53 2.07
N ARG A 419 -2.93 -12.91 2.89
CA ARG A 419 -3.07 -13.43 4.26
C ARG A 419 -3.66 -14.84 4.43
N ASP A 420 -4.35 -15.38 3.43
CA ASP A 420 -4.80 -16.80 3.45
C ASP A 420 -4.43 -17.53 2.16
N LEU A 421 -3.17 -17.43 1.72
CA LEU A 421 -2.74 -18.07 0.50
C LEU A 421 -2.59 -19.58 0.72
N LYS A 422 -3.33 -20.38 -0.04
CA LYS A 422 -3.37 -21.85 0.04
C LYS A 422 -3.86 -22.48 -1.27
N PRO A 423 -3.64 -23.79 -1.50
CA PRO A 423 -4.04 -24.46 -2.73
C PRO A 423 -5.55 -24.43 -3.03
N GLU A 424 -6.40 -24.26 -2.01
CA GLU A 424 -7.85 -24.12 -2.18
C GLU A 424 -8.25 -22.77 -2.78
N ASN A 425 -7.44 -21.72 -2.57
CA ASN A 425 -7.70 -20.35 -3.03
C ASN A 425 -7.07 -20.06 -4.41
N LEU A 426 -6.54 -21.10 -5.07
CA LEU A 426 -5.93 -21.04 -6.40
C LEU A 426 -6.66 -22.01 -7.32
N MET A 427 -7.09 -21.54 -8.50
CA MET A 427 -7.68 -22.37 -9.55
C MET A 427 -6.74 -22.47 -10.75
N ILE A 428 -6.71 -23.63 -11.38
CA ILE A 428 -6.08 -23.86 -12.67
C ILE A 428 -7.21 -24.02 -13.68
N ASP A 429 -7.25 -23.12 -14.67
CA ASP A 429 -8.25 -23.20 -15.74
C ASP A 429 -7.92 -24.28 -16.78
N LEU A 430 -8.82 -24.51 -17.74
CA LEU A 430 -8.63 -25.50 -18.81
C LEU A 430 -7.40 -25.25 -19.70
N ASN A 431 -6.82 -24.05 -19.68
CA ASN A 431 -5.61 -23.69 -20.43
C ASN A 431 -4.34 -23.81 -19.58
N GLY A 432 -4.45 -24.27 -18.32
CA GLY A 432 -3.33 -24.36 -17.39
C GLY A 432 -2.97 -23.05 -16.70
N GLN A 433 -3.83 -22.03 -16.80
CA GLN A 433 -3.56 -20.71 -16.19
C GLN A 433 -4.02 -20.69 -14.73
N VAL A 434 -3.14 -20.23 -13.84
CA VAL A 434 -3.43 -20.08 -12.41
C VAL A 434 -4.15 -18.77 -12.15
N LYS A 435 -5.26 -18.85 -11.42
CA LYS A 435 -6.06 -17.71 -10.96
C LYS A 435 -6.24 -17.76 -9.45
N LEU A 436 -6.05 -16.61 -8.81
CA LEU A 436 -6.36 -16.40 -7.41
C LEU A 436 -7.86 -16.09 -7.23
N ILE A 437 -8.58 -16.85 -6.38
CA ILE A 437 -10.05 -16.85 -6.35
C ILE A 437 -10.73 -16.43 -5.04
N ASP A 438 -10.00 -16.29 -3.93
CA ASP A 438 -10.59 -15.84 -2.66
C ASP A 438 -9.60 -14.95 -1.92
N TYR A 439 -9.98 -13.69 -1.70
CA TYR A 439 -9.18 -12.68 -1.01
C TYR A 439 -10.01 -11.95 0.06
N GLY A 440 -10.98 -12.63 0.67
CA GLY A 440 -11.80 -12.07 1.75
C GLY A 440 -11.02 -11.73 3.03
N THR A 441 -9.86 -12.36 3.24
CA THR A 441 -8.94 -12.05 4.35
C THR A 441 -7.91 -10.98 4.02
N ALA A 442 -7.91 -10.46 2.78
CA ALA A 442 -6.83 -9.59 2.32
C ALA A 442 -6.77 -8.28 3.12
N SER A 443 -5.56 -7.81 3.41
CA SER A 443 -5.33 -6.48 3.97
C SER A 443 -5.02 -5.49 2.84
N VAL A 444 -5.67 -4.33 2.87
CA VAL A 444 -5.49 -3.25 1.89
C VAL A 444 -4.94 -2.03 2.62
N ALA A 445 -3.77 -1.54 2.22
CA ALA A 445 -3.11 -0.43 2.91
C ALA A 445 -3.99 0.82 3.04
N ALA A 446 -4.72 1.20 1.99
CA ALA A 446 -5.62 2.37 2.01
C ALA A 446 -6.76 2.27 3.04
N LEU A 447 -7.26 1.06 3.29
CA LEU A 447 -8.33 0.80 4.28
C LEU A 447 -7.75 0.67 5.68
N ALA A 448 -6.57 0.07 5.83
CA ALA A 448 -5.86 -0.04 7.09
C ALA A 448 -5.55 1.35 7.70
N GLU A 449 -5.21 2.35 6.86
CA GLU A 449 -5.01 3.74 7.30
C GLU A 449 -6.24 4.39 7.94
N ASN A 450 -7.45 3.97 7.55
CA ASN A 450 -8.70 4.50 8.10
C ASN A 450 -9.12 3.80 9.40
N MET A 451 -8.55 2.61 9.66
CA MET A 451 -8.96 1.70 10.71
C MET A 451 -7.92 1.69 11.83
N ASN A 452 -7.70 2.84 12.47
CA ASN A 452 -6.77 2.95 13.61
C ASN A 452 -7.15 2.09 14.84
N ASN A 453 -8.22 1.26 14.81
CA ASN A 453 -8.77 0.60 15.99
C ASN A 453 -9.49 -0.75 15.77
N ILE A 454 -9.36 -1.43 14.62
CA ILE A 454 -9.79 -2.85 14.56
C ILE A 454 -8.57 -3.69 14.95
N ASN A 455 -8.38 -3.90 16.25
CA ASN A 455 -7.49 -4.94 16.73
C ASN A 455 -8.06 -6.27 16.25
N GLU A 456 -7.30 -7.00 15.44
CA GLU A 456 -7.65 -8.38 15.17
C GLU A 456 -7.40 -9.19 16.43
N ASP A 457 -8.43 -9.81 16.99
CA ASP A 457 -8.28 -10.58 18.23
C ASP A 457 -7.57 -11.94 17.99
N TYR A 458 -7.41 -12.34 16.72
CA TYR A 458 -6.86 -13.64 16.33
C TYR A 458 -6.17 -13.60 14.95
N PRO A 459 -5.18 -14.48 14.71
CA PRO A 459 -4.49 -14.53 13.42
C PRO A 459 -5.43 -15.06 12.33
N LEU A 460 -5.50 -14.34 11.21
CA LEU A 460 -6.18 -14.78 9.99
C LEU A 460 -5.26 -15.66 9.14
N GLY A 461 -5.79 -16.75 8.60
CA GLY A 461 -5.09 -17.67 7.71
C GLY A 461 -5.26 -19.14 8.09
N THR A 462 -4.95 -20.02 7.14
CA THR A 462 -5.05 -21.47 7.35
C THR A 462 -3.81 -22.00 8.10
N VAL A 463 -4.04 -22.76 9.17
CA VAL A 463 -3.04 -23.13 10.21
C VAL A 463 -1.69 -23.65 9.67
N ASN A 464 -1.68 -24.39 8.56
CA ASN A 464 -0.46 -24.98 8.00
C ASN A 464 0.28 -24.07 7.00
N TYR A 465 -0.35 -22.99 6.50
CA TYR A 465 0.24 -22.05 5.53
C TYR A 465 0.64 -20.72 6.15
N ILE A 466 0.03 -20.38 7.28
CA ILE A 466 0.23 -19.10 7.94
C ILE A 466 1.67 -18.93 8.45
N ALA A 467 2.23 -17.74 8.20
CA ALA A 467 3.57 -17.39 8.60
C ALA A 467 3.71 -17.22 10.13
N PRO A 468 4.88 -17.52 10.73
CA PRO A 468 5.08 -17.45 12.18
C PRO A 468 4.80 -16.07 12.78
N GLU A 469 5.22 -15.00 12.12
CA GLU A 469 5.03 -13.61 12.57
C GLU A 469 3.55 -13.22 12.65
N THR A 470 2.72 -13.77 11.77
CA THR A 470 1.26 -13.55 11.82
C THR A 470 0.65 -14.28 13.02
N LEU A 471 1.12 -15.48 13.35
CA LEU A 471 0.68 -16.22 14.53
C LEU A 471 1.12 -15.57 15.86
N ILE A 472 2.31 -14.96 15.90
CA ILE A 472 2.91 -14.46 17.14
C ILE A 472 2.54 -13.00 17.40
N ASN A 473 2.61 -12.16 16.35
CA ASN A 473 2.50 -10.71 16.47
C ASN A 473 1.27 -10.14 15.76
N LEU A 474 0.43 -10.98 15.15
CA LEU A 474 -0.71 -10.56 14.31
C LEU A 474 -0.30 -9.62 13.17
N SER A 475 0.97 -9.69 12.79
CA SER A 475 1.54 -8.89 11.72
C SER A 475 1.57 -9.70 10.43
N SER A 476 1.11 -9.11 9.34
CA SER A 476 1.20 -9.71 8.01
C SER A 476 1.85 -8.71 7.07
N SER A 477 2.75 -9.21 6.22
CA SER A 477 3.37 -8.46 5.14
C SER A 477 3.40 -9.31 3.87
N TYR A 478 3.95 -8.77 2.79
CA TYR A 478 4.20 -9.56 1.58
C TYR A 478 5.16 -10.74 1.83
N GLN A 479 6.02 -10.67 2.87
CA GLN A 479 6.88 -11.78 3.29
C GLN A 479 6.06 -12.92 3.89
N SER A 480 4.91 -12.64 4.51
CA SER A 480 3.99 -13.67 5.02
C SER A 480 3.31 -14.43 3.88
N ASP A 481 2.92 -13.73 2.80
CA ASP A 481 2.42 -14.37 1.58
C ASP A 481 3.52 -15.17 0.85
N LEU A 482 4.78 -14.69 0.87
CA LEU A 482 5.94 -15.43 0.36
C LEU A 482 6.17 -16.73 1.14
N PHE A 483 6.09 -16.69 2.47
CA PHE A 483 6.17 -17.90 3.31
C PHE A 483 5.09 -18.90 2.90
N SER A 484 3.85 -18.44 2.74
CA SER A 484 2.72 -19.28 2.32
C SER A 484 2.98 -19.91 0.94
N LEU A 485 3.55 -19.13 -0.01
CA LEU A 485 3.97 -19.65 -1.32
C LEU A 485 5.08 -20.71 -1.20
N GLY A 486 6.04 -20.52 -0.30
CA GLY A 486 7.09 -21.50 0.00
C GLY A 486 6.52 -22.80 0.57
N VAL A 487 5.52 -22.71 1.46
CA VAL A 487 4.79 -23.88 1.99
C VAL A 487 4.06 -24.62 0.86
N ILE A 488 3.38 -23.89 -0.04
CA ILE A 488 2.72 -24.50 -1.21
C ILE A 488 3.74 -25.21 -2.10
N ALA A 489 4.87 -24.57 -2.40
CA ALA A 489 5.94 -25.18 -3.19
C ALA A 489 6.47 -26.48 -2.56
N TYR A 490 6.72 -26.45 -1.24
CA TYR A 490 7.16 -27.61 -0.49
C TYR A 490 6.13 -28.74 -0.53
N GLU A 491 4.84 -28.43 -0.30
CA GLU A 491 3.76 -29.42 -0.30
C GLU A 491 3.54 -30.02 -1.68
N MET A 492 3.61 -29.22 -2.75
CA MET A 492 3.52 -29.73 -4.13
C MET A 492 4.64 -30.72 -4.46
N LEU A 493 5.86 -30.48 -3.97
CA LEU A 493 7.01 -31.33 -4.29
C LEU A 493 7.06 -32.60 -3.44
N THR A 494 6.59 -32.55 -2.19
CA THR A 494 6.81 -33.60 -1.18
C THR A 494 5.53 -34.28 -0.70
N GLY A 495 4.36 -33.68 -0.91
CA GLY A 495 3.10 -34.09 -0.29
C GLY A 495 3.05 -33.89 1.23
N ARG A 496 4.02 -33.16 1.82
CA ARG A 496 4.17 -32.92 3.26
C ARG A 496 4.28 -31.42 3.54
N PHE A 497 4.32 -31.05 4.83
CA PHE A 497 4.56 -29.66 5.25
C PHE A 497 6.00 -29.50 5.76
N PRO A 498 6.62 -28.32 5.57
CA PRO A 498 8.00 -28.04 6.01
C PRO A 498 8.15 -28.08 7.53
N TYR A 499 7.03 -27.94 8.25
CA TYR A 499 6.94 -28.01 9.70
C TYR A 499 5.87 -29.04 10.11
N PRO A 500 5.96 -29.65 11.31
CA PRO A 500 4.95 -30.56 11.81
C PRO A 500 3.54 -29.92 11.81
N THR A 501 2.54 -30.65 11.32
CA THR A 501 1.15 -30.20 11.30
C THR A 501 0.69 -29.84 12.71
N LYS A 502 0.23 -28.61 12.87
CA LYS A 502 -0.16 -28.10 14.18
C LYS A 502 -1.60 -28.48 14.45
N THR A 503 -1.80 -29.67 14.98
CA THR A 503 -3.07 -30.05 15.61
C THR A 503 -3.27 -29.12 16.81
N SER A 504 -4.07 -28.06 16.62
CA SER A 504 -4.60 -27.18 17.68
C SER A 504 -3.58 -26.64 18.68
N VAL A 505 -2.56 -25.89 18.24
CA VAL A 505 -1.87 -24.99 19.18
C VAL A 505 -2.73 -23.73 19.29
N ARG A 506 -3.50 -23.60 20.38
CA ARG A 506 -3.99 -22.29 20.83
C ARG A 506 -2.78 -21.42 21.12
N TYR A 507 -2.32 -20.68 20.11
CA TYR A 507 -1.30 -19.66 20.28
C TYR A 507 -1.92 -18.53 21.11
N HIS A 508 -1.72 -18.58 22.42
CA HIS A 508 -1.97 -17.43 23.27
C HIS A 508 -0.85 -16.42 23.01
N VAL A 509 -1.24 -15.20 22.63
CA VAL A 509 -0.38 -14.03 22.40
C VAL A 509 0.61 -13.77 23.57
N ASN A 510 0.32 -14.32 24.76
CA ASN A 510 1.08 -14.10 25.99
C ASN A 510 2.26 -15.08 26.26
N ASN A 511 2.53 -16.08 25.41
CA ASN A 511 3.64 -17.03 25.65
C ASN A 511 4.67 -17.06 24.50
N LYS A 512 5.42 -15.96 24.36
CA LYS A 512 6.42 -15.73 23.29
C LYS A 512 7.60 -16.72 23.28
N SER A 513 8.05 -17.20 24.45
CA SER A 513 9.32 -17.95 24.54
C SER A 513 9.23 -19.46 24.28
N ARG A 514 8.05 -20.09 24.34
CA ARG A 514 7.91 -21.57 24.19
C ARG A 514 7.52 -22.03 22.79
N SER A 515 7.16 -21.11 21.88
CA SER A 515 6.53 -21.45 20.59
C SER A 515 7.49 -21.39 19.39
N ILE A 516 8.62 -20.68 19.50
CA ILE A 516 9.64 -20.55 18.45
C ILE A 516 10.48 -21.84 18.31
N GLN A 517 10.69 -22.58 19.41
CA GLN A 517 11.48 -23.82 19.47
C GLN A 517 10.96 -24.98 18.59
N LYS A 518 9.79 -24.86 17.95
CA LYS A 518 9.16 -25.91 17.13
C LYS A 518 9.22 -25.68 15.61
N TRP A 519 9.80 -24.57 15.15
CA TRP A 519 9.91 -24.28 13.71
C TRP A 519 11.23 -24.76 13.12
N HIS A 520 11.54 -26.05 13.32
CA HIS A 520 12.67 -26.67 12.66
C HIS A 520 12.25 -27.15 11.27
N TYR A 521 12.91 -26.61 10.23
CA TYR A 521 12.65 -27.00 8.85
C TYR A 521 12.99 -28.48 8.64
N ARG A 522 12.08 -29.23 8.04
CA ARG A 522 12.31 -30.61 7.61
C ARG A 522 12.77 -30.60 6.16
N SER A 523 13.93 -31.17 5.86
CA SER A 523 14.45 -31.17 4.49
C SER A 523 13.47 -31.85 3.55
N ALA A 524 13.22 -31.25 2.39
CA ALA A 524 12.44 -31.87 1.32
C ALA A 524 13.10 -33.17 0.83
N LEU A 525 14.45 -33.27 0.97
CA LEU A 525 15.22 -34.46 0.62
C LEU A 525 14.89 -35.68 1.50
N ASP A 526 14.37 -35.46 2.71
CA ASP A 526 13.90 -36.54 3.59
C ASP A 526 12.67 -37.26 3.03
N PHE A 527 11.91 -36.59 2.15
CA PHE A 527 10.68 -37.12 1.53
C PHE A 527 10.84 -37.40 0.05
N ARG A 528 11.76 -36.70 -0.62
CA ARG A 528 11.98 -36.77 -2.06
C ARG A 528 13.45 -36.56 -2.40
N ASN A 529 14.18 -37.67 -2.51
CA ASN A 529 15.63 -37.70 -2.67
C ASN A 529 16.13 -37.38 -4.09
N ASP A 530 15.26 -37.33 -5.11
CA ASP A 530 15.60 -36.89 -6.46
C ASP A 530 15.70 -35.37 -6.60
N LEU A 531 15.30 -34.60 -5.58
CA LEU A 531 15.42 -33.15 -5.62
C LEU A 531 16.89 -32.72 -5.50
N PRO A 532 17.33 -31.71 -6.27
CA PRO A 532 18.64 -31.12 -6.07
C PRO A 532 18.76 -30.42 -4.70
N PHE A 533 19.95 -30.44 -4.12
CA PHE A 533 20.20 -29.84 -2.81
C PHE A 533 19.94 -28.31 -2.79
N TRP A 534 20.39 -27.57 -3.79
CA TRP A 534 20.06 -26.15 -3.94
C TRP A 534 18.55 -25.85 -3.93
N LEU A 535 17.71 -26.77 -4.40
CA LEU A 535 16.26 -26.58 -4.40
C LEU A 535 15.70 -26.67 -2.97
N ASP A 536 16.19 -27.61 -2.17
CA ASP A 536 15.85 -27.70 -0.75
C ASP A 536 16.30 -26.45 0.02
N LEU A 537 17.47 -25.90 -0.31
CA LEU A 537 17.93 -24.64 0.28
C LEU A 537 17.00 -23.47 -0.08
N ALA A 538 16.52 -23.40 -1.32
CA ALA A 538 15.57 -22.37 -1.74
C ALA A 538 14.23 -22.48 -0.99
N LEU A 539 13.71 -23.70 -0.83
CA LEU A 539 12.51 -23.96 -0.03
C LEU A 539 12.72 -23.56 1.43
N ARG A 540 13.84 -23.97 2.03
CA ARG A 540 14.22 -23.62 3.41
C ARG A 540 14.24 -22.11 3.63
N LYS A 541 14.86 -21.36 2.71
CA LYS A 541 14.93 -19.89 2.80
C LYS A 541 13.55 -19.24 2.62
N ALA A 542 12.71 -19.74 1.74
CA ALA A 542 11.38 -19.20 1.51
C ALA A 542 10.46 -19.34 2.73
N VAL A 543 10.58 -20.46 3.46
CA VAL A 543 9.80 -20.74 4.67
C VAL A 543 10.53 -20.38 5.96
N GLU A 544 11.62 -19.59 5.90
CA GLU A 544 12.35 -19.23 7.10
C GLU A 544 11.45 -18.48 8.10
N SER A 545 11.63 -18.78 9.39
CA SER A 545 10.76 -18.25 10.43
C SER A 545 10.91 -16.74 10.60
N ASP A 546 12.15 -16.23 10.49
CA ASP A 546 12.45 -14.82 10.46
C ASP A 546 12.17 -14.22 9.06
N PRO A 547 11.24 -13.27 8.92
CA PRO A 547 10.93 -12.64 7.64
C PRO A 547 12.13 -11.92 6.99
N GLU A 548 13.08 -11.40 7.78
CA GLU A 548 14.22 -10.65 7.24
C GLU A 548 15.22 -11.55 6.50
N ILE A 549 15.27 -12.84 6.87
CA ILE A 549 16.15 -13.84 6.24
C ILE A 549 15.52 -14.39 4.93
N ARG A 550 14.19 -14.31 4.78
CA ARG A 550 13.49 -14.75 3.57
C ARG A 550 13.88 -13.90 2.37
N TYR A 551 13.43 -14.34 1.19
CA TYR A 551 13.52 -13.54 -0.03
C TYR A 551 12.78 -12.19 0.11
N GLN A 552 13.37 -11.14 -0.45
CA GLN A 552 12.79 -9.80 -0.40
C GLN A 552 11.87 -9.54 -1.61
N ALA A 553 12.02 -10.34 -2.66
CA ALA A 553 11.15 -10.35 -3.82
C ALA A 553 10.71 -11.77 -4.21
N TYR A 554 9.44 -11.91 -4.65
CA TYR A 554 8.93 -13.18 -5.18
C TYR A 554 9.78 -13.69 -6.35
N SER A 555 10.33 -12.81 -7.18
CA SER A 555 11.20 -13.18 -8.29
C SER A 555 12.49 -13.84 -7.85
N GLU A 556 13.07 -13.46 -6.71
CA GLU A 556 14.29 -14.10 -6.20
C GLU A 556 14.01 -15.56 -5.83
N PHE A 557 12.88 -15.81 -5.15
CA PHE A 557 12.46 -17.17 -4.82
C PHE A 557 12.20 -18.01 -6.08
N ILE A 558 11.48 -17.45 -7.07
CA ILE A 558 11.20 -18.16 -8.32
C ILE A 558 12.48 -18.45 -9.12
N THR A 559 13.46 -17.55 -9.10
CA THR A 559 14.77 -17.81 -9.70
C THR A 559 15.48 -18.94 -8.97
N ASP A 560 15.63 -18.86 -7.66
CA ASP A 560 16.37 -19.87 -6.86
C ASP A 560 15.74 -21.26 -6.89
N ILE A 561 14.42 -21.39 -7.07
CA ILE A 561 13.77 -22.71 -7.24
C ILE A 561 13.87 -23.24 -8.67
N SER A 562 14.23 -22.39 -9.64
CA SER A 562 14.30 -22.71 -11.07
C SER A 562 15.72 -22.95 -11.58
N THR A 563 16.72 -22.28 -10.99
CA THR A 563 18.12 -22.33 -11.42
C THR A 563 19.04 -22.79 -10.29
N PRO A 564 20.04 -23.65 -10.57
CA PRO A 564 21.06 -23.99 -9.59
C PRO A 564 21.74 -22.76 -8.99
N ASN A 565 21.89 -22.74 -7.67
CA ASN A 565 22.57 -21.69 -6.94
C ASN A 565 23.78 -22.27 -6.20
N GLU A 566 24.89 -22.44 -6.92
CA GLU A 566 26.14 -23.02 -6.40
C GLU A 566 26.68 -22.21 -5.21
N GLN A 567 26.50 -20.88 -5.23
CA GLN A 567 26.93 -20.00 -4.16
C GLN A 567 26.19 -20.31 -2.85
N ALA A 568 24.88 -20.56 -2.90
CA ALA A 568 24.09 -20.94 -1.73
C ALA A 568 24.53 -22.30 -1.16
N GLU A 569 24.91 -23.25 -2.00
CA GLU A 569 25.44 -24.55 -1.56
C GLU A 569 26.81 -24.40 -0.88
N ILE A 570 27.69 -23.57 -1.45
CA ILE A 570 29.00 -23.24 -0.87
C ILE A 570 28.82 -22.55 0.48
N GLU A 571 27.97 -21.53 0.57
CA GLU A 571 27.68 -20.82 1.81
C GLU A 571 27.12 -21.75 2.89
N TYR A 572 26.21 -22.66 2.51
CA TYR A 572 25.70 -23.67 3.43
C TYR A 572 26.80 -24.63 3.90
N ALA A 573 27.70 -25.05 3.01
CA ALA A 573 28.80 -25.96 3.34
C ALA A 573 29.78 -25.35 4.36
N HIS A 574 30.00 -24.02 4.30
CA HIS A 574 30.89 -23.31 5.22
C HIS A 574 30.29 -23.02 6.60
N ARG A 575 28.98 -23.25 6.81
CA ARG A 575 28.36 -23.05 8.13
C ARG A 575 28.88 -24.09 9.14
N PRO A 576 29.08 -23.72 10.42
CA PRO A 576 29.44 -24.65 11.48
C PRO A 576 28.48 -25.85 11.59
N LEU A 577 28.99 -27.02 11.99
CA LEU A 577 28.18 -28.23 12.13
C LEU A 577 27.01 -28.05 13.12
N ILE A 578 27.21 -27.25 14.17
CA ILE A 578 26.16 -26.90 15.14
C ILE A 578 24.98 -26.14 14.50
N GLU A 579 25.20 -25.40 13.41
CA GLU A 579 24.16 -24.68 12.68
C GLU A 579 23.53 -25.53 11.56
N ARG A 580 24.33 -26.37 10.90
CA ARG A 580 23.87 -27.23 9.81
C ARG A 580 23.08 -28.44 10.31
N GLU A 581 23.63 -29.11 11.33
CA GLU A 581 23.21 -30.42 11.83
C GLU A 581 23.38 -30.46 13.36
N PRO A 582 22.62 -29.64 14.13
CA PRO A 582 22.80 -29.50 15.57
C PRO A 582 22.71 -30.84 16.31
N VAL A 583 21.83 -31.74 15.85
CA VAL A 583 21.67 -33.08 16.45
C VAL A 583 22.94 -33.91 16.26
N LYS A 584 23.50 -33.96 15.04
CA LYS A 584 24.74 -34.70 14.79
C LYS A 584 25.90 -34.10 15.57
N PHE A 585 26.00 -32.77 15.63
CA PHE A 585 26.99 -32.09 16.45
C PHE A 585 26.92 -32.55 17.92
N TRP A 586 25.73 -32.50 18.54
CA TRP A 586 25.57 -32.93 19.93
C TRP A 586 25.76 -34.43 20.13
N GLN A 587 25.41 -35.27 19.16
CA GLN A 587 25.72 -36.70 19.19
C GLN A 587 27.23 -36.94 19.16
N THR A 588 27.96 -36.28 18.26
CA THR A 588 29.43 -36.38 18.16
C THR A 588 30.11 -35.88 19.44
N VAL A 589 29.68 -34.73 19.97
CA VAL A 589 30.18 -34.20 21.25
C VAL A 589 29.90 -35.18 22.39
N SER A 590 28.69 -35.75 22.47
CA SER A 590 28.33 -36.71 23.52
C SER A 590 29.14 -38.00 23.43
N ILE A 591 29.39 -38.51 22.22
CA ILE A 591 30.24 -39.69 21.99
C ILE A 591 31.69 -39.40 22.40
N LEU A 592 32.23 -38.23 22.03
CA LEU A 592 33.58 -37.81 22.43
C LEU A 592 33.72 -37.70 23.94
N LEU A 593 32.75 -37.06 24.61
CA LEU A 593 32.74 -36.95 26.06
C LEU A 593 32.62 -38.32 26.75
N ALA A 594 31.81 -39.23 26.20
CA ALA A 594 31.70 -40.60 26.72
C ALA A 594 33.02 -41.37 26.57
N LEU A 595 33.72 -41.24 25.43
CA LEU A 595 35.02 -41.85 25.21
C LEU A 595 36.09 -41.29 26.16
N LEU A 596 36.12 -39.98 26.36
CA LEU A 596 37.04 -39.33 27.32
C LEU A 596 36.78 -39.79 28.75
N LEU A 597 35.51 -39.95 29.14
CA LEU A 597 35.14 -40.49 30.44
C LEU A 597 35.63 -41.93 30.63
N ILE A 598 35.46 -42.78 29.60
CA ILE A 598 35.95 -44.16 29.63
C ILE A 598 37.49 -44.18 29.77
N ILE A 599 38.20 -43.34 29.02
CA ILE A 599 39.66 -43.24 29.09
C ILE A 599 40.10 -42.83 30.51
N SER A 600 39.46 -41.81 31.10
CA SER A 600 39.75 -41.33 32.45
C SER A 600 39.40 -42.32 33.57
N LEU A 601 38.58 -43.35 33.28
CA LEU A 601 38.27 -44.41 34.23
C LEU A 601 39.24 -45.59 34.10
N ILE A 602 39.91 -45.73 32.95
CA ILE A 602 40.86 -46.81 32.66
C ILE A 602 42.30 -46.41 33.02
N PHE A 603 42.67 -45.16 32.77
CA PHE A 603 43.96 -44.54 33.09
C PHE A 603 43.78 -43.55 34.22
#